data_AF-C7QD63-F1
#
_entry.id   AF-C7QD63-F1
#
_cell.length_a   1.000
_cell.length_b   1.000
_cell.length_c   1.000
_cell.angle_alpha   90.00
_cell.angle_beta   90.00
_cell.angle_gamma   90.00
#
_symmetry.space_group_name_H-M   'P 1'
#
loop_
_entity.id
_entity.type
_entity.pdbx_description
1 polymer ?
#
loop_
_entity_poly.entity_id
_entity_poly.type
_entity_poly.pdbx_seq_one_letter_code
_entity_poly.pdbx_strand_id
1 'polypeptide(L)'
;MTFLAISMRTLLGVVFALALGGKLRSRRSFADFAASLREIRWLPGPARAAAPIGVVAVEAVSIVLLAVPATVPFGFALTLLTLAVFTASVGWSLRRGERVRCQCFGTDGGPMGTWEVARNCVLSVAAAAGLLASAAGPAAAAPAGSAVAAAGGALAAAMIVRWDDLRYVFSSPTTGR
;
A
#
# COMPACT_ATOMS: atom_id res chain seq x y z
N MET A 1 17.60 12.12 9.58
CA MET A 1 16.78 10.90 9.78
C MET A 1 15.33 11.23 10.17
N THR A 2 15.08 12.17 11.08
CA THR A 2 13.71 12.54 11.49
C THR A 2 12.79 12.96 10.34
N PHE A 3 13.24 13.85 9.43
CA PHE A 3 12.42 14.27 8.29
C PHE A 3 12.09 13.12 7.32
N LEU A 4 13.06 12.23 7.06
CA LEU A 4 12.83 11.04 6.23
C LEU A 4 11.77 10.13 6.86
N ALA A 5 11.85 9.87 8.17
CA ALA A 5 10.85 9.08 8.88
C ALA A 5 9.46 9.73 8.81
N ILE A 6 9.37 11.06 8.95
CA ILE A 6 8.09 11.80 8.82
C ILE A 6 7.51 11.64 7.39
N SER A 7 8.34 11.82 6.35
CA SER A 7 7.89 11.68 4.96
C SER A 7 7.42 10.25 4.66
N MET A 8 8.20 9.23 5.01
CA MET A 8 7.84 7.82 4.76
C MET A 8 6.61 7.40 5.54
N ARG A 9 6.48 7.86 6.79
CA ARG A 9 5.31 7.63 7.66
C ARG A 9 4.05 8.23 7.05
N THR A 10 4.13 9.47 6.57
CA THR A 10 3.00 10.16 5.94
C THR A 10 2.61 9.48 4.63
N LEU A 11 3.60 9.11 3.82
CA LEU A 11 3.42 8.37 2.57
C LEU A 11 2.61 7.08 2.80
N LEU A 12 3.11 6.21 3.68
CA LEU A 12 2.49 4.91 3.94
C LEU A 12 1.13 5.05 4.63
N GLY A 13 1.01 5.96 5.60
CA GLY A 13 -0.24 6.21 6.30
C GLY A 13 -1.36 6.65 5.36
N VAL A 14 -1.07 7.58 4.44
CA VAL A 14 -2.04 8.05 3.43
C VAL A 14 -2.41 6.92 2.46
N VAL A 15 -1.43 6.17 1.95
CA VAL A 15 -1.70 5.05 1.02
C VAL A 15 -2.58 3.99 1.67
N PHE A 16 -2.27 3.57 2.89
CA PHE A 16 -3.06 2.58 3.62
C PHE A 16 -4.44 3.12 3.99
N ALA A 17 -4.57 4.39 4.38
CA ALA A 17 -5.86 5.02 4.65
C ALA A 17 -6.77 5.06 3.41
N LEU A 18 -6.21 5.38 2.24
CA LEU A 18 -6.95 5.37 0.98
C LEU A 18 -7.32 3.94 0.56
N ALA A 19 -6.43 2.97 0.75
CA ALA A 19 -6.72 1.56 0.49
C ALA A 19 -7.84 1.02 1.39
N LEU A 20 -7.82 1.36 2.69
CA LEU A 20 -8.84 1.01 3.66
C LEU A 20 -10.17 1.70 3.33
N GLY A 21 -10.13 3.00 3.05
CA GLY A 21 -11.30 3.80 2.67
C GLY A 21 -11.96 3.27 1.40
N GLY A 22 -11.20 2.85 0.39
CA GLY A 22 -11.71 2.23 -0.83
C GLY A 22 -12.47 0.92 -0.58
N LYS A 23 -12.01 0.10 0.38
CA LYS A 23 -12.67 -1.15 0.76
C LYS A 23 -13.92 -0.93 1.61
N LEU A 24 -13.89 0.06 2.51
CA LEU A 24 -14.99 0.34 3.43
C LEU A 24 -16.02 1.35 2.88
N ARG A 25 -15.77 1.92 1.70
CA ARG A 25 -16.67 2.91 1.07
C ARG A 25 -18.10 2.41 0.90
N SER A 26 -18.27 1.13 0.56
CA SER A 26 -19.59 0.52 0.40
C SER A 26 -19.55 -0.98 0.65
N ARG A 27 -20.70 -1.57 1.00
CA ARG A 27 -20.83 -3.04 1.14
C ARG A 27 -20.45 -3.77 -0.15
N ARG A 28 -20.74 -3.17 -1.31
CA ARG A 28 -20.38 -3.70 -2.62
C ARG A 28 -18.86 -3.72 -2.82
N SER A 29 -18.19 -2.61 -2.53
CA SER A 29 -16.72 -2.51 -2.62
C SER A 29 -16.01 -3.55 -1.74
N PHE A 30 -16.51 -3.76 -0.53
CA PHE A 30 -15.98 -4.81 0.35
C PHE A 30 -16.28 -6.21 -0.19
N ALA A 31 -17.48 -6.46 -0.71
CA ALA A 31 -17.84 -7.76 -1.29
C ALA A 31 -17.00 -8.10 -2.53
N ASP A 32 -16.74 -7.12 -3.40
CA ASP A 32 -15.90 -7.27 -4.59
C ASP A 32 -14.46 -7.60 -4.18
N PHE A 33 -13.89 -6.87 -3.22
CA PHE A 33 -12.59 -7.18 -2.62
C PHE A 33 -12.54 -8.58 -1.98
N ALA A 34 -13.58 -8.96 -1.23
CA ALA A 34 -13.66 -10.29 -0.64
C ALA A 34 -13.76 -11.38 -1.71
N ALA A 35 -14.42 -11.12 -2.83
CA ALA A 35 -14.52 -12.03 -3.96
C ALA A 35 -13.17 -12.23 -4.66
N SER A 36 -12.38 -11.16 -4.91
CA SER A 36 -11.05 -11.32 -5.49
C SER A 36 -10.09 -12.12 -4.61
N LEU A 37 -10.17 -11.99 -3.29
CA LEU A 37 -9.40 -12.85 -2.38
C LEU A 37 -9.84 -14.32 -2.41
N ARG A 38 -11.10 -14.60 -2.75
CA ARG A 38 -11.60 -15.99 -2.88
C ARG A 38 -11.10 -16.69 -4.14
N GLU A 39 -10.71 -15.93 -5.16
CA GLU A 39 -10.07 -16.44 -6.38
C GLU A 39 -8.66 -16.98 -6.11
N ILE A 40 -8.04 -16.63 -4.98
CA ILE A 40 -6.71 -17.09 -4.59
C ILE A 40 -6.78 -18.56 -4.14
N ARG A 41 -6.57 -19.48 -5.08
CA ARG A 41 -6.81 -20.93 -4.87
C ARG A 41 -5.82 -21.63 -3.95
N TRP A 42 -4.65 -21.03 -3.70
CA TRP A 42 -3.60 -21.64 -2.87
C TRP A 42 -3.80 -21.47 -1.36
N LEU A 43 -4.73 -20.61 -0.91
CA LEU A 43 -5.08 -20.50 0.53
C LEU A 43 -6.04 -21.62 0.97
N PRO A 44 -5.85 -22.22 2.15
CA PRO A 44 -6.82 -23.14 2.74
C PRO A 44 -8.16 -22.44 3.03
N GLY A 45 -9.27 -23.18 2.93
CA GLY A 45 -10.65 -22.67 3.03
C GLY A 45 -10.92 -21.69 4.19
N PRO A 46 -10.58 -22.00 5.45
CA PRO A 46 -10.84 -21.09 6.58
C PRO A 46 -10.00 -19.80 6.50
N ALA A 47 -8.74 -19.89 6.06
CA ALA A 47 -7.89 -18.72 5.88
C ALA A 47 -8.43 -17.79 4.77
N ARG A 48 -8.99 -18.38 3.70
CA ARG A 48 -9.60 -17.64 2.60
C ARG A 48 -10.87 -16.89 3.02
N ALA A 49 -11.66 -17.47 3.92
CA ALA A 49 -12.85 -16.82 4.48
C ALA A 49 -12.48 -15.66 5.43
N ALA A 50 -11.40 -15.79 6.20
CA ALA A 50 -10.93 -14.77 7.13
C ALA A 50 -10.10 -13.66 6.48
N ALA A 51 -9.48 -13.92 5.32
CA ALA A 51 -8.55 -13.01 4.67
C ALA A 51 -9.08 -11.57 4.43
N PRO A 52 -10.33 -11.35 3.97
CA PRO A 52 -10.82 -9.99 3.75
C PRO A 52 -10.87 -9.15 5.02
N ILE A 53 -11.33 -9.75 6.12
CA ILE A 53 -11.39 -9.11 7.44
C ILE A 53 -9.96 -8.90 7.98
N GLY A 54 -9.10 -9.91 7.82
CA GLY A 54 -7.69 -9.82 8.24
C GLY A 54 -6.94 -8.69 7.56
N VAL A 55 -7.11 -8.50 6.26
CA VAL A 55 -6.47 -7.39 5.52
C VAL A 55 -6.97 -6.04 6.02
N VAL A 56 -8.29 -5.86 6.15
CA VAL A 56 -8.88 -4.61 6.66
C VAL A 56 -8.38 -4.30 8.08
N ALA A 57 -8.29 -5.32 8.94
CA ALA A 57 -7.76 -5.17 10.29
C ALA A 57 -6.28 -4.76 10.28
N VAL A 58 -5.45 -5.42 9.47
CA VAL A 58 -4.02 -5.09 9.32
C VAL A 58 -3.83 -3.69 8.76
N GLU A 59 -4.66 -3.26 7.80
CA GLU A 59 -4.63 -1.90 7.26
C GLU A 59 -4.96 -0.86 8.34
N ALA A 60 -6.05 -1.07 9.09
CA ALA A 60 -6.44 -0.19 10.19
C ALA A 60 -5.36 -0.12 11.29
N VAL A 61 -4.83 -1.26 11.71
CA VAL A 61 -3.76 -1.32 12.72
C VAL A 61 -2.51 -0.63 12.21
N SER A 62 -2.12 -0.82 10.95
CA SER A 62 -0.98 -0.13 10.35
C SER A 62 -1.12 1.39 10.39
N ILE A 63 -2.31 1.92 10.08
CA ILE A 63 -2.60 3.36 10.14
C ILE A 63 -2.45 3.86 11.58
N VAL A 64 -3.03 3.16 12.56
CA VAL A 64 -2.95 3.53 13.98
C VAL A 64 -1.50 3.49 14.49
N LEU A 65 -0.75 2.43 14.18
CA LEU A 65 0.65 2.30 14.58
C LEU A 65 1.52 3.39 13.96
N LEU A 66 1.24 3.77 12.72
CA LEU A 66 1.88 4.90 12.06
C LEU A 66 1.34 6.25 12.56
N ALA A 67 0.22 6.35 13.28
CA ALA A 67 -0.32 7.61 13.80
C ALA A 67 0.21 7.96 15.19
N VAL A 68 0.60 6.96 15.99
CA VAL A 68 1.11 7.15 17.35
C VAL A 68 2.65 7.16 17.34
N PRO A 69 3.33 8.25 17.76
CA PRO A 69 4.80 8.37 17.67
C PRO A 69 5.58 7.21 18.30
N ALA A 70 5.11 6.70 19.45
CA ALA A 70 5.75 5.60 20.17
C ALA A 70 5.70 4.26 19.42
N THR A 71 4.79 4.11 18.46
CA THR A 71 4.57 2.85 17.75
C THR A 71 5.00 2.88 16.28
N VAL A 72 5.57 3.99 15.82
CA VAL A 72 5.96 4.19 14.42
C VAL A 72 6.87 3.07 13.87
N PRO A 73 7.89 2.57 14.60
CA PRO A 73 8.70 1.45 14.12
C PRO A 73 7.87 0.19 13.84
N PHE A 74 6.91 -0.13 14.72
CA PHE A 74 6.00 -1.26 14.52
C PHE A 74 5.06 -1.03 13.33
N GLY A 75 4.62 0.20 13.11
CA GLY A 75 3.86 0.57 11.91
C GLY A 75 4.66 0.36 10.62
N PHE A 76 5.92 0.77 10.58
CA PHE A 76 6.80 0.50 9.43
C PHE A 76 7.04 -1.00 9.22
N ALA A 77 7.29 -1.76 10.30
CA ALA A 77 7.49 -3.20 10.20
C ALA A 77 6.24 -3.93 9.69
N LEU A 78 5.05 -3.59 10.21
CA LEU A 78 3.79 -4.19 9.79
C LEU A 78 3.44 -3.85 8.34
N THR A 79 3.62 -2.59 7.94
CA THR A 79 3.39 -2.19 6.54
C THR A 79 4.36 -2.88 5.59
N LEU A 80 5.65 -2.97 5.94
CA LEU A 80 6.65 -3.72 5.17
C LEU A 80 6.28 -5.19 5.00
N LEU A 81 5.92 -5.87 6.10
CA LEU A 81 5.50 -7.27 6.08
C LEU A 81 4.26 -7.46 5.20
N THR A 82 3.27 -6.58 5.36
CA THR A 82 2.03 -6.63 4.58
C THR A 82 2.32 -6.46 3.10
N LEU A 83 3.12 -5.45 2.72
CA LEU A 83 3.52 -5.21 1.34
C LEU A 83 4.32 -6.38 0.76
N ALA A 84 5.21 -7.00 1.54
CA ALA A 84 5.97 -8.17 1.11
C ALA A 84 5.05 -9.37 0.84
N VAL A 85 4.10 -9.66 1.73
CA VAL A 85 3.11 -10.73 1.56
C VAL A 85 2.24 -10.48 0.32
N PHE A 86 1.75 -9.25 0.13
CA PHE A 86 0.98 -8.87 -1.05
C PHE A 86 1.81 -9.03 -2.33
N THR A 87 3.06 -8.56 -2.33
CA THR A 87 3.98 -8.66 -3.47
C THR A 87 4.26 -10.11 -3.84
N ALA A 88 4.53 -10.96 -2.84
CA ALA A 88 4.75 -12.39 -3.03
C ALA A 88 3.49 -13.08 -3.59
N SER A 89 2.31 -12.73 -3.07
CA SER A 89 1.03 -13.30 -3.50
C SER A 89 0.72 -12.95 -4.96
N VAL A 90 0.91 -11.69 -5.35
CA VAL A 90 0.74 -11.23 -6.75
C VAL A 90 1.78 -11.89 -7.65
N GLY A 91 3.06 -11.89 -7.26
CA GLY A 91 4.13 -12.53 -8.03
C GLY A 91 3.91 -14.04 -8.23
N TRP A 92 3.38 -14.72 -7.23
CA TRP A 92 3.01 -16.13 -7.32
C TRP A 92 1.83 -16.36 -8.27
N SER A 93 0.79 -15.53 -8.20
CA SER A 93 -0.35 -15.56 -9.12
C SER A 93 0.09 -15.36 -10.58
N LEU A 94 0.96 -14.36 -10.82
CA LEU A 94 1.51 -14.08 -12.14
C LEU A 94 2.33 -15.26 -12.69
N ARG A 95 3.15 -15.89 -11.85
CA ARG A 95 3.93 -17.08 -12.23
C ARG A 95 3.05 -18.27 -12.61
N ARG A 96 1.82 -18.36 -12.09
CA ARG A 96 0.84 -19.40 -12.42
C ARG A 96 -0.07 -19.04 -13.60
N GLY A 97 0.08 -17.86 -14.19
CA GLY A 97 -0.79 -17.37 -15.25
C GLY A 97 -2.22 -17.04 -14.79
N GLU A 98 -2.44 -16.94 -13.47
CA GLU A 98 -3.73 -16.59 -12.90
C GLU A 98 -3.98 -15.07 -13.09
N ARG A 99 -5.01 -14.73 -13.87
CA ARG A 99 -5.44 -13.33 -14.08
C ARG A 99 -6.30 -12.88 -12.90
N VAL A 100 -5.69 -12.61 -11.76
CA VAL A 100 -6.39 -12.05 -10.60
C VAL A 100 -6.52 -10.54 -10.79
N ARG A 101 -7.67 -9.96 -10.44
CA ARG A 101 -7.88 -8.50 -10.45
C ARG A 101 -7.58 -7.93 -9.07
N CYS A 102 -6.70 -6.93 -9.01
CA CYS A 102 -6.31 -6.31 -7.73
C CYS A 102 -7.29 -5.18 -7.41
N GLN A 103 -8.25 -5.41 -6.51
CA GLN A 103 -9.20 -4.38 -6.06
C GLN A 103 -8.72 -3.62 -4.82
N CYS A 104 -7.39 -3.53 -4.61
CA CYS A 104 -6.80 -2.88 -3.42
C CYS A 104 -7.22 -1.42 -3.23
N PHE A 105 -7.71 -0.74 -4.27
CA PHE A 105 -8.18 0.65 -4.24
C PHE A 105 -9.67 0.82 -4.59
N GLY A 106 -10.45 -0.27 -4.66
CA GLY A 106 -11.91 -0.21 -4.81
C GLY A 106 -12.45 0.31 -6.15
N THR A 107 -11.61 0.47 -7.17
CA THR A 107 -12.00 0.69 -8.58
C THR A 107 -11.86 -0.60 -9.38
N ASP A 108 -12.47 -0.68 -10.57
CA ASP A 108 -12.40 -1.81 -11.52
C ASP A 108 -10.96 -2.04 -12.01
N GLY A 109 -10.09 -2.51 -11.10
CA GLY A 109 -8.67 -2.68 -11.29
C GLY A 109 -8.44 -3.46 -12.57
N GLY A 110 -7.67 -2.84 -13.48
CA GLY A 110 -7.20 -3.47 -14.70
C GLY A 110 -6.48 -4.80 -14.39
N PRO A 111 -6.20 -5.62 -15.42
CA PRO A 111 -5.52 -6.90 -15.20
C PRO A 111 -4.22 -6.69 -14.42
N MET A 112 -4.00 -7.45 -13.33
CA MET A 112 -2.75 -7.42 -12.56
C MET A 112 -1.57 -7.59 -13.52
N GLY A 113 -0.66 -6.62 -13.51
CA GLY A 113 0.58 -6.63 -14.25
C GLY A 113 1.81 -6.62 -13.34
N THR A 114 2.96 -6.49 -13.97
CA THR A 114 4.26 -6.29 -13.28
C THR A 114 4.34 -4.94 -12.56
N TRP A 115 3.44 -4.01 -12.88
CA TRP A 115 3.44 -2.65 -12.33
C TRP A 115 2.90 -2.57 -10.91
N GLU A 116 1.91 -3.38 -10.54
CA GLU A 116 1.44 -3.51 -9.17
C GLU A 116 2.55 -4.04 -8.25
N VAL A 117 3.35 -4.98 -8.76
CA VAL A 117 4.54 -5.49 -8.08
C VAL A 117 5.56 -4.36 -7.89
N ALA A 118 5.84 -3.57 -8.94
CA ALA A 118 6.77 -2.44 -8.86
C ALA A 118 6.33 -1.40 -7.81
N ARG A 119 5.04 -1.04 -7.80
CA ARG A 119 4.45 -0.12 -6.81
C ARG A 119 4.65 -0.64 -5.39
N ASN A 120 4.35 -1.91 -5.14
CA ASN A 120 4.52 -2.48 -3.81
C ASN A 120 6.01 -2.58 -3.40
N CYS A 121 6.91 -2.83 -4.35
CA CYS A 121 8.35 -2.79 -4.11
C CYS A 121 8.81 -1.38 -3.68
N VAL A 122 8.35 -0.33 -4.38
CA VAL A 122 8.66 1.06 -4.01
C VAL A 122 8.16 1.38 -2.60
N LEU A 123 6.91 0.99 -2.28
CA LEU A 123 6.36 1.17 -0.94
C LEU A 123 7.11 0.36 0.13
N SER A 124 7.60 -0.84 -0.22
CA SER A 124 8.40 -1.68 0.68
C SER A 124 9.76 -1.03 0.97
N VAL A 125 10.41 -0.45 -0.05
CA VAL A 125 11.66 0.32 0.13
C VAL A 125 11.40 1.54 1.02
N ALA A 126 10.29 2.25 0.83
CA ALA A 126 9.90 3.37 1.69
C ALA A 126 9.67 2.93 3.15
N ALA A 127 9.02 1.79 3.36
CA ALA A 127 8.81 1.23 4.70
C ALA A 127 10.11 0.82 5.37
N ALA A 128 11.02 0.16 4.64
CA ALA A 128 12.35 -0.18 5.14
C ALA A 128 13.19 1.07 5.46
N ALA A 129 13.18 2.09 4.59
CA ALA A 129 13.86 3.35 4.84
C ALA A 129 13.31 4.08 6.07
N GLY A 130 11.99 4.11 6.24
CA GLY A 130 11.34 4.68 7.43
C GLY A 130 11.68 3.92 8.72
N LEU A 131 11.75 2.58 8.65
CA LEU A 131 12.14 1.73 9.77
C LEU A 131 13.59 2.00 10.19
N LEU A 132 14.53 2.02 9.24
CA LEU A 132 15.93 2.32 9.47
C LEU A 132 16.12 3.74 10.02
N ALA A 133 15.41 4.72 9.47
CA ALA A 133 15.44 6.09 9.95
C ALA A 133 14.91 6.23 11.39
N SER A 134 13.96 5.38 11.79
CA SER A 134 13.41 5.36 13.15
C SER A 134 14.37 4.72 14.17
N ALA A 135 15.19 3.76 13.72
CA ALA A 135 16.21 3.11 14.56
C ALA A 135 17.36 4.05 14.95
N ALA A 136 17.59 5.12 14.19
CA ALA A 136 18.61 6.13 14.48
C ALA A 136 18.29 7.04 15.68
N GLY A 137 17.10 6.90 16.30
CA GLY A 137 16.67 7.66 17.47
C GLY A 137 16.05 9.03 17.12
N PRO A 138 15.22 9.58 18.03
CA PRO A 138 14.58 10.87 17.83
C PRO A 138 15.61 12.01 17.92
N ALA A 139 15.75 12.77 16.85
CA ALA A 139 16.47 14.04 16.85
C ALA A 139 15.49 15.21 16.80
N ALA A 140 15.83 16.31 17.48
CA ALA A 140 15.06 17.55 17.44
C ALA A 140 14.84 18.00 15.98
N ALA A 141 13.58 18.20 15.63
CA ALA A 141 13.18 18.60 14.29
C ALA A 141 12.46 19.95 14.36
N ALA A 142 12.90 20.90 13.53
CA ALA A 142 12.20 22.17 13.39
C ALA A 142 10.75 21.91 12.89
N PRO A 143 9.74 22.61 13.44
CA PRO A 143 8.34 22.43 13.04
C PRO A 143 8.12 22.63 11.54
N ALA A 144 8.75 23.65 10.96
CA ALA A 144 8.67 23.94 9.52
C ALA A 144 9.23 22.80 8.67
N GLY A 145 10.39 22.23 9.04
CA GLY A 145 10.96 21.09 8.33
C GLY A 145 10.08 19.84 8.42
N SER A 146 9.41 19.65 9.56
CA SER A 146 8.47 18.54 9.76
C SER A 146 7.23 18.67 8.88
N ALA A 147 6.69 19.89 8.73
CA ALA A 147 5.57 20.19 7.84
C ALA A 147 5.94 19.94 6.37
N VAL A 148 7.12 20.41 5.93
CA VAL A 148 7.61 20.16 4.56
C VAL A 148 7.80 18.67 4.31
N ALA A 149 8.38 17.94 5.26
CA ALA A 149 8.57 16.49 5.15
C ALA A 149 7.22 15.74 5.03
N ALA A 150 6.23 16.12 5.84
CA ALA A 150 4.89 15.54 5.77
C ALA A 150 4.20 15.86 4.43
N ALA A 151 4.27 17.11 3.97
CA ALA A 151 3.72 17.53 2.67
C ALA A 151 4.37 16.76 1.51
N GLY A 152 5.69 16.57 1.55
CA GLY A 152 6.42 15.75 0.57
C GLY A 152 5.97 14.28 0.58
N GLY A 153 5.75 13.70 1.77
CA GLY A 153 5.20 12.35 1.91
C GLY A 153 3.78 12.22 1.37
N ALA A 154 2.91 13.20 1.65
CA ALA A 154 1.54 13.23 1.14
C ALA A 154 1.49 13.39 -0.38
N LEU A 155 2.35 14.25 -0.96
CA LEU A 155 2.48 14.40 -2.41
C LEU A 155 2.94 13.09 -3.07
N ALA A 156 3.96 12.44 -2.50
CA ALA A 156 4.41 11.13 -2.97
C ALA A 156 3.28 10.08 -2.89
N ALA A 157 2.44 10.12 -1.84
CA ALA A 157 1.29 9.23 -1.71
C ALA A 157 0.26 9.47 -2.82
N ALA A 158 -0.05 10.74 -3.10
CA ALA A 158 -0.95 11.11 -4.18
C ALA A 158 -0.42 10.60 -5.54
N MET A 159 0.88 10.75 -5.81
CA MET A 159 1.50 10.22 -7.03
C MET A 159 1.41 8.69 -7.10
N ILE A 160 1.67 7.98 -5.99
CA ILE A 160 1.58 6.53 -5.94
C ILE A 160 0.14 6.02 -6.10
N VAL A 161 -0.86 6.73 -5.56
CA VAL A 161 -2.25 6.34 -5.70
C VAL A 161 -2.76 6.59 -7.11
N ARG A 162 -2.33 7.68 -7.74
CA ARG A 162 -2.65 8.03 -9.13
C ARG A 162 -1.67 7.46 -10.15
N TRP A 163 -0.96 6.39 -9.80
CA TRP A 163 0.00 5.73 -10.66
C TRP A 163 -0.60 5.30 -12.01
N ASP A 164 -1.88 4.92 -12.01
CA ASP A 164 -2.62 4.54 -13.22
C ASP A 164 -3.05 5.72 -14.11
N ASP A 165 -3.15 6.93 -13.56
CA ASP A 165 -3.36 8.14 -14.36
C ASP A 165 -2.04 8.62 -14.96
N LEU A 166 -0.95 8.54 -14.18
CA LEU A 166 0.41 8.85 -14.65
C LEU A 166 0.78 7.95 -15.81
N ARG A 167 0.56 6.64 -15.70
CA ARG A 167 0.81 5.73 -16.83
C ARG A 167 -0.02 6.14 -18.04
N TYR A 168 -1.30 6.50 -17.90
CA TYR A 168 -2.16 6.85 -19.04
C TYR A 168 -1.60 8.04 -19.82
N VAL A 169 -1.12 9.06 -19.10
CA VAL A 169 -0.47 10.23 -19.69
C VAL A 169 0.82 9.84 -20.43
N PHE A 170 1.68 9.01 -19.80
CA PHE A 170 2.96 8.60 -20.40
C PHE A 170 2.84 7.47 -21.43
N SER A 171 1.73 6.74 -21.48
CA SER A 171 1.44 5.68 -22.45
C SER A 171 0.57 6.19 -23.60
N SER A 172 0.72 7.48 -23.93
CA SER A 172 0.09 8.11 -25.10
C SER A 172 0.09 7.16 -26.30
N PRO A 173 -1.06 7.00 -27.00
CA PRO A 173 -1.21 5.97 -28.01
C PRO A 173 -0.16 6.16 -29.09
N THR A 174 0.55 5.08 -29.43
CA THR A 174 1.05 4.94 -30.79
C THR A 174 -0.20 5.04 -31.68
N THR A 175 -0.38 6.20 -32.32
CA THR A 175 -1.40 6.40 -33.34
C THR A 175 -1.24 5.29 -34.36
N GLY A 176 -2.21 4.38 -34.40
CA GLY A 176 -2.21 3.27 -35.33
C GLY A 176 -2.33 3.74 -36.77
N ARG A 177 -1.47 3.20 -37.64
CA ARG A 177 -1.88 2.37 -38.78
C ARG A 177 -0.68 1.66 -39.37
#